data_AF-A0A0F9CFV9-F1
#
_entry.id   AF-A0A0F9CFV9-F1
#
_cell.length_a   1.000
_cell.length_b   1.000
_cell.length_c   1.000
_cell.angle_alpha   90.00
_cell.angle_beta   90.00
_cell.angle_gamma   90.00
#
_symmetry.space_group_name_H-M   'P 1'
#
loop_
_entity.id
_entity.type
_entity.pdbx_description
1 polymer ?
#
loop_
_entity_poly.entity_id
_entity_poly.type
_entity_poly.pdbx_seq_one_letter_code
_entity_poly.pdbx_strand_id
1 'polypeptide(L)'
;MASTKWTQDLTGTPILDTLFDAHTVLIAIVDDTPIALVVDEQTVVGRLTGENITAVTIGISDNNIVQIDHASATDDDYAKFTDAGLEGRSFQELVNDISGVIKATDVEVSELSTATYDDVQDYENFFGDRTILTGGAISDNGDGTLTVAAGTAWAKETDSDTAVGKFFDFSADNSVALTDVTTNY
;
A
#
# COMPACT_ATOMS: atom_id res chain seq x y z
N MET A 1 -63.25 3.78 -30.57
CA MET A 1 -62.64 2.56 -30.00
C MET A 1 -61.52 3.00 -29.10
N ALA A 2 -61.66 2.81 -27.79
CA ALA A 2 -60.62 3.19 -26.84
C ALA A 2 -59.45 2.20 -27.02
N SER A 3 -58.25 2.74 -27.24
CA SER A 3 -57.02 1.95 -27.32
C SER A 3 -56.76 1.30 -25.97
N THR A 4 -56.88 -0.02 -25.92
CA THR A 4 -56.56 -0.88 -24.79
C THR A 4 -55.08 -0.74 -24.50
N LYS A 5 -54.75 0.00 -23.44
CA LYS A 5 -53.40 0.06 -22.92
C LYS A 5 -53.09 -1.26 -22.21
N TRP A 6 -51.97 -1.87 -22.59
CA TRP A 6 -51.15 -2.87 -21.89
C TRP A 6 -51.52 -2.97 -20.40
N THR A 7 -51.97 -4.07 -19.81
CA THR A 7 -51.84 -5.51 -20.09
C THR A 7 -53.12 -6.20 -19.64
N GLN A 8 -53.76 -6.96 -20.54
CA GLN A 8 -54.80 -7.89 -20.16
C GLN A 8 -54.21 -9.29 -20.22
N ASP A 9 -54.08 -9.94 -19.06
CA ASP A 9 -54.01 -11.40 -18.95
C ASP A 9 -55.03 -11.80 -17.87
N LEU A 10 -56.32 -11.89 -18.21
CA LEU A 10 -57.01 -13.13 -18.58
C LEU A 10 -56.75 -14.26 -17.56
N THR A 11 -57.70 -14.43 -16.63
CA THR A 11 -57.95 -15.62 -15.76
C THR A 11 -57.26 -15.75 -14.38
N GLY A 12 -56.48 -14.77 -13.93
CA GLY A 12 -55.90 -14.74 -12.56
C GLY A 12 -56.60 -13.82 -11.55
N THR A 13 -56.31 -13.97 -10.25
CA THR A 13 -56.72 -13.01 -9.21
C THR A 13 -56.01 -11.68 -9.48
N PRO A 14 -56.74 -10.55 -9.64
CA PRO A 14 -56.11 -9.26 -9.94
C PRO A 14 -55.19 -8.83 -8.81
N ILE A 15 -54.04 -8.24 -9.15
CA ILE A 15 -53.14 -7.61 -8.17
C ILE A 15 -53.78 -6.32 -7.69
N LEU A 16 -53.83 -6.12 -6.37
CA LEU A 16 -54.43 -4.93 -5.77
C LEU A 16 -53.57 -3.70 -6.08
N ASP A 17 -54.22 -2.58 -6.40
CA ASP A 17 -53.55 -1.30 -6.68
C ASP A 17 -52.70 -0.81 -5.50
N THR A 18 -53.10 -1.13 -4.26
CA THR A 18 -52.34 -0.83 -3.05
C THR A 18 -50.97 -1.53 -2.99
N LEU A 19 -50.74 -2.55 -3.83
CA LEU A 19 -49.44 -3.23 -3.95
C LEU A 19 -48.49 -2.47 -4.90
N PHE A 20 -48.99 -1.45 -5.62
CA PHE A 20 -48.23 -0.55 -6.48
C PHE A 20 -48.24 0.86 -5.90
N ASP A 21 -47.58 1.04 -4.76
CA ASP A 21 -47.43 2.36 -4.12
C ASP A 21 -46.19 3.12 -4.66
N ALA A 22 -45.82 4.22 -3.99
CA ALA A 22 -44.66 5.00 -4.39
C ALA A 22 -43.36 4.22 -4.11
N HIS A 23 -42.47 4.17 -5.11
CA HIS A 23 -41.18 3.50 -5.03
C HIS A 23 -41.25 2.00 -4.72
N THR A 24 -42.30 1.29 -5.13
CA THR A 24 -42.33 -0.18 -5.10
C THR A 24 -42.16 -0.81 -6.47
N VAL A 25 -41.61 -2.02 -6.45
CA VAL A 25 -41.62 -2.95 -7.58
C VAL A 25 -42.31 -4.24 -7.18
N LEU A 26 -43.02 -4.86 -8.10
CA LEU A 26 -43.55 -6.20 -7.89
C LEU A 26 -42.51 -7.24 -8.28
N ILE A 27 -42.24 -8.16 -7.37
CA ILE A 27 -41.35 -9.30 -7.58
C ILE A 27 -42.14 -10.60 -7.41
N ALA A 28 -41.71 -11.64 -8.10
CA ALA A 28 -42.22 -12.99 -7.92
C ALA A 28 -41.09 -13.88 -7.41
N ILE A 29 -41.21 -14.35 -6.17
CA ILE A 29 -40.29 -15.33 -5.55
C ILE A 29 -40.90 -16.74 -5.49
N VAL A 30 -42.20 -16.82 -5.75
CA VAL A 30 -42.98 -18.04 -5.93
C VAL A 30 -43.89 -17.81 -7.14
N ASP A 31 -44.18 -18.90 -7.86
CA ASP A 31 -45.06 -18.88 -9.03
C ASP A 31 -46.44 -18.27 -8.70
N ASP A 32 -46.96 -17.46 -9.62
CA ASP A 32 -48.25 -16.77 -9.54
C ASP A 32 -48.52 -15.95 -8.26
N THR A 33 -47.48 -15.60 -7.48
CA THR A 33 -47.63 -14.89 -6.19
C THR A 33 -46.74 -13.64 -6.16
N PRO A 34 -47.13 -12.55 -6.85
CA PRO A 34 -46.38 -11.31 -6.81
C PRO A 34 -46.48 -10.66 -5.42
N ILE A 35 -45.35 -10.13 -4.94
CA ILE A 35 -45.26 -9.34 -3.72
C ILE A 35 -44.64 -7.98 -4.04
N ALA A 36 -45.02 -6.94 -3.30
CA ALA A 36 -44.35 -5.65 -3.37
C ALA A 36 -43.02 -5.70 -2.62
N LEU A 37 -41.96 -5.22 -3.27
CA LEU A 37 -40.70 -4.85 -2.66
C LEU A 37 -40.57 -3.32 -2.71
N VAL A 38 -40.40 -2.70 -1.55
CA VAL A 38 -40.09 -1.27 -1.45
C VAL A 38 -38.64 -1.03 -1.90
N VAL A 39 -38.44 -0.03 -2.74
CA VAL A 39 -37.15 0.38 -3.29
C VAL A 39 -36.82 1.74 -2.71
N ASP A 40 -36.14 1.72 -1.56
CA ASP A 40 -35.65 2.94 -0.93
C ASP A 40 -34.59 3.65 -1.81
N GLU A 41 -34.26 4.88 -1.48
CA GLU A 41 -33.19 5.62 -2.17
C GLU A 41 -31.89 4.80 -2.20
N GLN A 42 -31.17 4.87 -3.33
CA GLN A 42 -29.92 4.13 -3.54
C GLN A 42 -30.04 2.60 -3.39
N THR A 43 -31.17 2.02 -3.77
CA THR A 43 -31.37 0.56 -3.76
C THR A 43 -31.18 -0.05 -5.15
N VAL A 44 -30.43 -1.14 -5.23
CA VAL A 44 -30.39 -2.02 -6.42
C VAL A 44 -31.19 -3.28 -6.13
N VAL A 45 -32.21 -3.55 -6.94
CA VAL A 45 -32.97 -4.81 -6.84
C VAL A 45 -32.35 -5.84 -7.77
N GLY A 46 -32.09 -7.03 -7.24
CA GLY A 46 -31.44 -8.10 -7.97
C GLY A 46 -31.62 -9.44 -7.30
N ARG A 47 -30.92 -10.45 -7.81
CA ARG A 47 -30.94 -11.81 -7.26
C ARG A 47 -29.50 -12.32 -7.18
N LEU A 48 -29.04 -12.57 -5.96
CA LEU A 48 -27.73 -13.18 -5.73
C LEU A 48 -27.78 -14.68 -5.99
N THR A 49 -26.61 -15.29 -6.17
CA THR A 49 -26.49 -16.74 -6.39
C THR A 49 -27.13 -17.51 -5.24
N GLY A 50 -28.18 -18.26 -5.54
CA GLY A 50 -28.91 -19.09 -4.56
C GLY A 50 -30.01 -18.36 -3.78
N GLU A 51 -30.19 -17.05 -3.98
CA GLU A 51 -31.15 -16.24 -3.22
C GLU A 51 -32.39 -15.87 -4.04
N ASN A 52 -33.39 -15.28 -3.38
CA ASN A 52 -34.57 -14.70 -4.02
C ASN A 52 -34.29 -13.28 -4.57
N ILE A 53 -35.21 -12.77 -5.39
CA ILE A 53 -35.16 -11.36 -5.81
C ILE A 53 -35.38 -10.49 -4.56
N THR A 54 -34.47 -9.57 -4.29
CA THR A 54 -34.51 -8.66 -3.14
C THR A 54 -33.66 -7.41 -3.41
N ALA A 55 -33.64 -6.46 -2.48
CA ALA A 55 -32.63 -5.42 -2.44
C ALA A 55 -31.25 -6.06 -2.21
N VAL A 56 -30.32 -5.82 -3.13
CA VAL A 56 -28.93 -6.27 -3.03
C VAL A 56 -28.14 -5.28 -2.18
N THR A 57 -27.39 -5.80 -1.21
CA THR A 57 -26.56 -4.98 -0.32
C THR A 57 -25.48 -4.23 -1.11
N ILE A 58 -25.40 -2.93 -0.86
CA ILE A 58 -24.28 -2.09 -1.33
C ILE A 58 -23.16 -2.13 -0.29
N GLY A 59 -21.93 -2.35 -0.74
CA GLY A 59 -20.74 -2.32 0.10
C GLY A 59 -19.59 -3.14 -0.50
N ILE A 60 -18.55 -3.36 0.29
CA ILE A 60 -17.29 -4.00 -0.16
C ILE A 60 -17.12 -5.45 0.32
N SER A 61 -18.11 -5.99 1.03
CA SER A 61 -18.10 -7.40 1.45
C SER A 61 -18.38 -8.36 0.29
N ASP A 62 -18.11 -9.65 0.50
CA ASP A 62 -18.34 -10.69 -0.50
C ASP A 62 -19.78 -10.67 -1.04
N ASN A 63 -19.93 -10.77 -2.35
CA ASN A 63 -21.19 -10.71 -3.12
C ASN A 63 -21.99 -9.38 -3.07
N ASN A 64 -21.49 -8.34 -2.41
CA ASN A 64 -22.14 -7.02 -2.46
C ASN A 64 -21.92 -6.34 -3.81
N ILE A 65 -22.79 -5.38 -4.12
CA ILE A 65 -22.56 -4.44 -5.22
C ILE A 65 -21.76 -3.26 -4.67
N VAL A 66 -20.66 -2.92 -5.33
CA VAL A 66 -19.82 -1.79 -4.95
C VAL A 66 -20.36 -0.51 -5.58
N GLN A 67 -20.32 0.60 -4.83
CA GLN A 67 -20.64 1.94 -5.31
C GLN A 67 -19.40 2.83 -5.37
N ILE A 68 -19.44 3.87 -6.21
CA ILE A 68 -18.49 4.98 -6.10
C ILE A 68 -18.95 5.86 -4.93
N ASP A 69 -18.10 6.02 -3.92
CA ASP A 69 -18.42 6.78 -2.71
C ASP A 69 -17.70 8.15 -2.63
N HIS A 70 -16.98 8.50 -3.70
CA HIS A 70 -16.27 9.78 -3.80
C HIS A 70 -16.99 10.76 -4.72
N ALA A 71 -17.25 11.97 -4.21
CA ALA A 71 -18.04 12.99 -4.88
C ALA A 71 -17.41 13.52 -6.18
N SER A 72 -16.10 13.37 -6.34
CA SER A 72 -15.35 13.88 -7.50
C SER A 72 -14.47 12.81 -8.13
N ALA A 73 -14.88 11.53 -8.09
CA ALA A 73 -14.26 10.54 -8.96
C ALA A 73 -14.49 10.92 -10.43
N THR A 74 -13.43 10.89 -11.23
CA THR A 74 -13.43 11.31 -12.63
C THR A 74 -12.86 10.22 -13.54
N ASP A 75 -12.99 10.45 -14.86
CA ASP A 75 -12.34 9.61 -15.87
C ASP A 75 -10.81 9.64 -15.66
N ASP A 76 -10.13 8.54 -15.98
CA ASP A 76 -8.70 8.32 -15.74
C ASP A 76 -8.23 8.29 -14.26
N ASP A 77 -9.14 8.36 -13.28
CA ASP A 77 -8.79 8.09 -11.87
C ASP A 77 -8.61 6.59 -11.60
N TYR A 78 -7.75 6.29 -10.63
CA TYR A 78 -7.61 4.95 -10.06
C TYR A 78 -8.62 4.73 -8.93
N ALA A 79 -9.12 3.51 -8.80
CA ALA A 79 -10.06 3.17 -7.74
C ALA A 79 -9.35 2.69 -6.47
N LYS A 80 -9.79 3.16 -5.30
CA LYS A 80 -9.36 2.69 -3.98
C LYS A 80 -10.56 2.29 -3.14
N PHE A 81 -10.50 1.10 -2.54
CA PHE A 81 -11.55 0.67 -1.61
C PHE A 81 -11.58 1.54 -0.37
N THR A 82 -12.79 1.88 0.06
CA THR A 82 -13.11 2.53 1.32
C THR A 82 -13.97 1.60 2.16
N ASP A 83 -14.36 2.03 3.36
CA ASP A 83 -15.28 1.27 4.20
C ASP A 83 -16.68 1.09 3.58
N ALA A 84 -17.04 1.88 2.55
CA ALA A 84 -18.39 1.92 1.97
C ALA A 84 -18.45 1.75 0.44
N GLY A 85 -17.32 1.75 -0.27
CA GLY A 85 -17.30 1.72 -1.73
C GLY A 85 -15.91 1.91 -2.33
N LEU A 86 -15.86 2.68 -3.41
CA LEU A 86 -14.65 3.08 -4.12
C LEU A 86 -14.52 4.59 -4.21
N GLU A 87 -13.36 5.10 -3.83
CA GLU A 87 -12.96 6.48 -4.11
C GLU A 87 -12.07 6.55 -5.37
N GLY A 88 -12.14 7.68 -6.08
CA GLY A 88 -11.23 8.00 -7.19
C GLY A 88 -9.95 8.66 -6.67
N ARG A 89 -8.80 8.20 -7.16
CA ARG A 89 -7.47 8.73 -6.85
C ARG A 89 -6.78 9.14 -8.15
N SER A 90 -6.35 10.40 -8.25
CA SER A 90 -5.54 10.82 -9.39
C SER A 90 -4.19 10.08 -9.41
N PHE A 91 -3.51 10.07 -10.56
CA PHE A 91 -2.19 9.42 -10.67
C PHE A 91 -1.20 9.92 -9.60
N GLN A 92 -1.15 11.23 -9.35
CA GLN A 92 -0.23 11.81 -8.37
C GLN A 92 -0.58 11.40 -6.93
N GLU A 93 -1.87 11.31 -6.62
CA GLU A 93 -2.35 10.84 -5.32
C GLU A 93 -2.08 9.36 -5.11
N LEU A 94 -2.29 8.52 -6.13
CA LEU A 94 -1.94 7.11 -6.09
C LEU A 94 -0.44 6.94 -5.85
N VAL A 95 0.40 7.70 -6.58
CA VAL A 95 1.84 7.68 -6.35
C VAL A 95 2.13 8.03 -4.90
N ASN A 96 1.52 9.07 -4.33
CA ASN A 96 1.75 9.42 -2.92
C ASN A 96 1.24 8.36 -1.93
N ASP A 97 0.11 7.71 -2.21
CA ASP A 97 -0.44 6.63 -1.38
C ASP A 97 0.51 5.40 -1.36
N ILE A 98 1.14 5.10 -2.50
CA ILE A 98 2.09 3.98 -2.66
C ILE A 98 3.50 4.38 -2.18
N SER A 99 3.95 5.57 -2.56
CA SER A 99 5.29 6.13 -2.32
C SER A 99 5.32 7.02 -1.07
N GLY A 100 4.44 6.77 -0.11
CA GLY A 100 4.55 7.35 1.23
C GLY A 100 5.91 7.02 1.86
N VAL A 101 6.05 7.23 3.16
CA VAL A 101 7.31 6.88 3.84
C VAL A 101 7.45 5.35 3.86
N ILE A 102 8.19 4.80 2.88
CA ILE A 102 8.70 3.44 2.92
C ILE A 102 9.89 3.47 3.86
N LYS A 103 9.80 2.77 5.00
CA LYS A 103 10.91 2.72 5.96
C LYS A 103 12.02 1.87 5.37
N ALA A 104 13.28 2.16 5.70
CA ALA A 104 14.40 1.32 5.29
C ALA A 104 14.26 -0.14 5.77
N THR A 105 13.59 -0.35 6.91
CA THR A 105 13.24 -1.67 7.45
C THR A 105 12.22 -2.45 6.61
N ASP A 106 11.48 -1.75 5.75
CA ASP A 106 10.46 -2.35 4.89
C ASP A 106 11.00 -2.59 3.46
N VAL A 107 12.25 -2.20 3.18
CA VAL A 107 12.91 -2.40 1.89
C VAL A 107 13.89 -3.56 1.99
N GLU A 108 13.51 -4.72 1.47
CA GLU A 108 14.35 -5.91 1.47
C GLU A 108 15.59 -5.75 0.56
N VAL A 109 16.72 -6.32 0.98
CA VAL A 109 17.94 -6.48 0.19
C VAL A 109 18.13 -7.94 -0.22
N SER A 110 19.01 -8.18 -1.20
CA SER A 110 19.30 -9.55 -1.64
C SER A 110 19.94 -10.37 -0.52
N GLU A 111 19.24 -11.39 -0.03
CA GLU A 111 19.73 -12.29 1.02
C GLU A 111 20.30 -13.62 0.51
N LEU A 112 21.14 -14.26 1.34
CA LEU A 112 21.57 -15.65 1.16
C LEU A 112 20.90 -16.52 2.22
N SER A 113 19.89 -17.28 1.81
CA SER A 113 19.06 -18.10 2.73
C SER A 113 18.38 -17.21 3.77
N THR A 114 18.14 -17.67 5.00
CA THR A 114 17.42 -16.92 6.05
C THR A 114 18.35 -15.97 6.79
N ALA A 115 18.89 -14.97 6.09
CA ALA A 115 19.84 -14.04 6.68
C ALA A 115 19.14 -13.20 7.77
N THR A 116 19.85 -12.92 8.87
CA THR A 116 19.33 -12.01 9.93
C THR A 116 19.34 -10.55 9.51
N TYR A 117 20.01 -10.24 8.39
CA TYR A 117 20.15 -8.91 7.82
C TYR A 117 19.57 -8.94 6.42
N ASP A 118 18.30 -8.60 6.32
CA ASP A 118 17.47 -8.79 5.14
C ASP A 118 16.90 -7.48 4.59
N ASP A 119 17.10 -6.35 5.26
CA ASP A 119 16.60 -5.04 4.84
C ASP A 119 17.70 -3.97 4.64
N VAL A 120 17.30 -2.83 4.05
CA VAL A 120 18.20 -1.69 3.80
C VAL A 120 18.68 -1.07 5.10
N GLN A 121 17.90 -1.11 6.18
CA GLN A 121 18.30 -0.59 7.47
C GLN A 121 19.49 -1.37 8.04
N ASP A 122 19.48 -2.69 7.92
CA ASP A 122 20.59 -3.54 8.32
C ASP A 122 21.80 -3.32 7.41
N TYR A 123 21.60 -3.21 6.09
CA TYR A 123 22.70 -2.84 5.20
C TYR A 123 23.35 -1.52 5.62
N GLU A 124 22.56 -0.50 5.99
CA GLU A 124 23.07 0.78 6.51
C GLU A 124 23.78 0.62 7.85
N ASN A 125 23.26 -0.21 8.77
CA ASN A 125 23.90 -0.45 10.07
C ASN A 125 25.28 -1.10 9.92
N PHE A 126 25.46 -2.06 9.01
CA PHE A 126 26.72 -2.79 8.84
C PHE A 126 27.70 -2.12 7.87
N PHE A 127 27.18 -1.53 6.79
CA PHE A 127 28.02 -1.00 5.71
C PHE A 127 27.98 0.51 5.59
N GLY A 128 26.98 1.18 6.16
CA GLY A 128 26.96 2.63 6.32
C GLY A 128 28.07 3.11 7.25
N ASP A 129 28.41 2.35 8.29
CA ASP A 129 29.49 2.69 9.24
C ASP A 129 30.92 2.35 8.76
N ARG A 130 31.10 1.82 7.53
CA ARG A 130 32.45 1.63 7.00
C ARG A 130 33.09 2.98 6.72
N THR A 131 34.14 3.32 7.46
CA THR A 131 35.00 4.46 7.15
C THR A 131 35.54 4.32 5.74
N ILE A 132 35.06 5.14 4.82
CA ILE A 132 35.66 5.31 3.50
C ILE A 132 36.89 6.18 3.71
N LEU A 133 38.09 5.60 3.58
CA LEU A 133 39.33 6.34 3.48
C LEU A 133 39.60 6.63 2.01
N THR A 134 39.61 7.90 1.64
CA THR A 134 39.95 8.34 0.28
C THR A 134 41.12 9.32 0.31
N GLY A 135 42.04 9.14 -0.64
CA GLY A 135 43.30 9.88 -0.68
C GLY A 135 44.40 9.23 0.15
N GLY A 136 45.62 9.26 -0.40
CA GLY A 136 46.80 8.73 0.27
C GLY A 136 46.88 7.19 0.31
N ALA A 137 48.08 6.66 0.56
CA ALA A 137 48.28 5.25 0.87
C ALA A 137 48.50 5.09 2.37
N ILE A 138 48.10 3.93 2.92
CA ILE A 138 48.60 3.43 4.18
C ILE A 138 49.62 2.35 3.82
N SER A 139 50.87 2.57 4.19
CA SER A 139 51.98 1.68 3.83
C SER A 139 52.79 1.29 5.07
N ASP A 140 53.17 0.03 5.14
CA ASP A 140 54.13 -0.48 6.12
C ASP A 140 55.52 0.10 5.87
N ASN A 141 56.15 0.65 6.90
CA ASN A 141 57.52 1.18 6.85
C ASN A 141 58.57 0.07 7.03
N GLY A 142 58.17 -1.13 7.47
CA GLY A 142 59.08 -2.27 7.70
C GLY A 142 59.93 -2.14 8.97
N ASP A 143 59.62 -1.19 9.85
CA ASP A 143 60.34 -0.89 11.09
C ASP A 143 59.45 -0.92 12.35
N GLY A 144 58.25 -1.47 12.23
CA GLY A 144 57.25 -1.48 13.31
C GLY A 144 56.38 -0.22 13.37
N THR A 145 56.43 0.62 12.34
CA THR A 145 55.55 1.78 12.16
C THR A 145 54.83 1.73 10.81
N LEU A 146 53.72 2.46 10.69
CA LEU A 146 53.06 2.71 9.40
C LEU A 146 53.23 4.17 8.99
N THR A 147 53.34 4.40 7.69
CA THR A 147 53.08 5.71 7.09
C THR A 147 51.62 5.78 6.68
N VAL A 148 50.93 6.79 7.18
CA VAL A 148 49.58 7.20 6.79
C VAL A 148 49.70 8.51 6.04
N ALA A 149 49.47 8.51 4.72
CA ALA A 149 49.41 9.75 3.95
C ALA A 149 48.17 10.58 4.33
N ALA A 150 48.22 11.90 4.13
CA ALA A 150 47.05 12.76 4.35
C ALA A 150 45.87 12.29 3.48
N GLY A 151 44.67 12.36 4.03
CA GLY A 151 43.47 11.89 3.37
C GLY A 151 42.20 12.42 4.02
N THR A 152 41.07 12.03 3.44
CA THR A 152 39.74 12.34 3.96
C THR A 152 39.09 11.04 4.36
N ALA A 153 38.57 10.99 5.59
CA ALA A 153 37.83 9.87 6.11
C ALA A 153 36.38 10.29 6.36
N TRP A 154 35.44 9.37 6.17
CA TRP A 154 34.07 9.53 6.65
C TRP A 154 33.90 8.79 7.98
N ALA A 155 33.51 9.48 9.04
CA ALA A 155 33.19 8.87 10.33
C ALA A 155 32.08 9.60 11.07
N LYS A 156 31.48 8.93 12.06
CA LYS A 156 30.52 9.53 12.98
C LYS A 156 31.20 10.64 13.79
N GLU A 157 30.52 11.77 13.96
CA GLU A 157 31.07 12.92 14.70
C GLU A 157 31.27 12.64 16.21
N THR A 158 30.63 11.60 16.73
CA THR A 158 30.78 11.09 18.09
C THR A 158 30.64 9.56 18.13
N ASP A 159 31.12 8.95 19.20
CA ASP A 159 30.97 7.50 19.49
C ASP A 159 29.54 7.22 20.01
N SER A 160 28.56 7.35 19.11
CA SER A 160 27.15 7.06 19.38
C SER A 160 26.52 6.40 18.17
N ASP A 161 25.63 5.44 18.42
CA ASP A 161 24.87 4.72 17.39
C ASP A 161 23.92 5.63 16.60
N THR A 162 23.66 6.84 17.10
CA THR A 162 22.77 7.83 16.45
C THR A 162 23.51 9.06 15.91
N ALA A 163 24.85 9.06 15.91
CA ALA A 163 25.63 10.23 15.51
C ALA A 163 25.65 10.44 13.99
N VAL A 164 25.65 11.69 13.55
CA VAL A 164 25.73 12.05 12.12
C VAL A 164 27.14 11.77 11.59
N GLY A 165 27.23 11.12 10.43
CA GLY A 165 28.49 10.92 9.71
C GLY A 165 28.97 12.20 9.01
N LYS A 166 30.27 12.50 9.14
CA LYS A 166 30.93 13.65 8.50
C LYS A 166 32.23 13.24 7.84
N PHE A 167 32.58 13.94 6.77
CA PHE A 167 33.94 13.90 6.24
C PHE A 167 34.86 14.73 7.13
N PHE A 168 36.00 14.17 7.52
CA PHE A 168 37.07 14.90 8.18
C PHE A 168 38.39 14.64 7.45
N ASP A 169 39.18 15.70 7.30
CA ASP A 169 40.53 15.61 6.75
C ASP A 169 41.51 15.30 7.89
N PHE A 170 42.39 14.34 7.65
CA PHE A 170 43.50 14.04 8.54
C PHE A 170 44.83 14.32 7.84
N SER A 171 45.80 14.78 8.62
CA SER A 171 47.14 15.07 8.12
C SER A 171 47.95 13.78 7.97
N ALA A 172 49.00 13.83 7.16
CA ALA A 172 49.92 12.71 7.05
C ALA A 172 50.63 12.47 8.40
N ASP A 173 50.79 11.21 8.76
CA ASP A 173 51.65 10.76 9.86
C ASP A 173 52.58 9.66 9.34
N ASN A 174 53.87 9.94 9.37
CA ASN A 174 54.90 9.07 8.81
C ASN A 174 55.40 8.00 9.81
N SER A 175 54.92 8.02 11.06
CA SER A 175 55.43 7.15 12.12
C SER A 175 54.34 6.79 13.13
N VAL A 176 53.20 6.29 12.63
CA VAL A 176 52.15 5.73 13.49
C VAL A 176 52.70 4.45 14.11
N ALA A 177 52.95 4.48 15.43
CA ALA A 177 53.52 3.36 16.15
C ALA A 177 52.52 2.19 16.27
N LEU A 178 52.90 1.03 15.74
CA LEU A 178 52.15 -0.22 15.91
C LEU A 178 52.46 -0.80 17.30
N THR A 179 51.92 -0.19 18.35
CA THR A 179 52.41 -0.39 19.73
C THR A 179 51.83 -1.62 20.45
N ASP A 180 51.37 -2.64 19.73
CA ASP A 180 51.22 -3.97 20.33
C ASP A 180 51.66 -5.03 19.33
N VAL A 181 52.90 -5.47 19.53
CA VAL A 181 53.59 -6.54 18.79
C VAL A 181 53.06 -7.90 19.24
N THR A 182 51.75 -8.08 19.19
CA THR A 182 51.12 -9.39 19.21
C THR A 182 50.49 -9.57 17.83
N THR A 183 50.97 -10.55 17.07
CA THR A 183 50.57 -10.85 15.70
C THR A 183 49.05 -10.76 15.52
N ASN A 184 48.58 -9.75 14.77
CA ASN A 184 47.19 -9.64 14.36
C ASN A 184 47.06 -10.25 12.96
N TYR A 185 46.45 -11.44 12.89
CA TYR A 185 45.94 -12.02 11.64
C TYR A 185 44.64 -11.33 11.25
#